data_AF-A0AA41X7P7-F1
#
_entry.id   AF-A0AA41X7P7-F1
#
_cell.length_a   1.000
_cell.length_b   1.000
_cell.length_c   1.000
_cell.angle_alpha   90.00
_cell.angle_beta   90.00
_cell.angle_gamma   90.00
#
_symmetry.space_group_name_H-M   'P 1'
#
loop_
_entity.id
_entity.type
_entity.pdbx_description
1 polymer ?
#
loop_
_entity_poly.entity_id
_entity_poly.type
_entity_poly.pdbx_seq_one_letter_code
_entity_poly.pdbx_strand_id
1 'polypeptide(L)' 'QGTPHMLGGDELSRTQQGNNNAYCQDNENSWFDWRLDKRKQDFLAFCQHVIALRKSSVLLNSAFLPDD' A
#
# COMPACT_ATOMS: atom_id res chain seq x y z
N GLN A 1 16.39 -4.74 -9.45
CA GLN A 1 15.85 -3.69 -8.54
C GLN A 1 14.87 -2.80 -9.30
N GLY A 2 14.08 -1.94 -8.63
CA GLY A 2 13.10 -1.09 -9.32
C GLY A 2 12.32 -0.13 -8.43
N THR A 3 11.36 0.56 -9.04
CA THR A 3 10.47 1.54 -8.38
C THR A 3 9.20 0.85 -7.89
N PRO A 4 8.98 0.66 -6.58
CA PRO A 4 7.75 0.08 -6.07
C PRO A 4 6.56 1.01 -6.30
N HIS A 5 5.41 0.44 -6.59
CA HIS A 5 4.13 1.13 -6.72
C HIS A 5 3.11 0.46 -5.81
N MET A 6 2.34 1.25 -5.06
CA MET A 6 1.30 0.80 -4.14
C MET A 6 -0.03 1.37 -4.61
N LEU A 7 -1.10 0.59 -4.51
CA LEU A 7 -2.45 1.09 -4.77
C LEU A 7 -2.93 1.92 -3.57
N GLY A 8 -3.47 3.11 -3.83
CA GLY A 8 -4.01 3.95 -2.78
C GLY A 8 -5.13 3.25 -1.99
N GLY A 9 -4.99 3.23 -0.67
CA GLY A 9 -5.92 2.57 0.25
C GLY A 9 -5.50 1.16 0.67
N ASP A 10 -4.49 0.55 0.03
CA ASP A 10 -3.93 -0.73 0.49
C ASP A 10 -3.45 -0.60 1.93
N GLU A 11 -2.78 0.51 2.27
CA GLU A 11 -2.31 0.83 3.62
C GLU A 11 -3.43 0.95 4.66
N LEU A 12 -4.67 1.15 4.23
CA LEU A 12 -5.86 1.25 5.07
C LEU A 12 -6.61 -0.09 5.18
N SER A 13 -6.05 -1.17 4.61
CA SER A 13 -6.76 -2.44 4.39
C SER A 13 -8.08 -2.24 3.62
N ARG A 14 -8.07 -1.40 2.57
CA ARG A 14 -9.24 -1.15 1.73
C ARG A 14 -9.71 -2.46 1.10
N THR A 15 -11.03 -2.65 1.05
CA THR A 15 -11.67 -3.80 0.43
C THR A 15 -12.75 -3.34 -0.54
N GLN A 16 -12.84 -4.02 -1.68
CA GLN A 16 -13.95 -3.88 -2.63
C GLN A 16 -14.94 -5.05 -2.49
N GLN A 17 -14.92 -5.73 -1.33
CA GLN A 17 -15.74 -6.91 -1.01
C GLN A 17 -15.63 -8.04 -2.04
N GLY A 18 -14.42 -8.25 -2.59
CA GLY A 18 -14.16 -9.27 -3.61
C GLY A 18 -14.40 -8.81 -5.05
N ASN A 19 -14.91 -7.61 -5.28
CA ASN A 19 -15.01 -7.03 -6.62
C ASN A 19 -13.63 -6.60 -7.12
N ASN A 20 -13.15 -7.20 -8.21
CA ASN A 20 -11.87 -6.85 -8.85
C ASN A 20 -12.01 -5.87 -10.03
N ASN A 21 -13.23 -5.38 -10.28
CA ASN A 21 -13.54 -4.49 -11.40
C ASN A 21 -14.61 -3.45 -11.01
N ALA A 22 -14.37 -2.70 -9.92
CA ALA A 22 -15.30 -1.71 -9.39
C ALA A 22 -15.39 -0.40 -10.21
N TYR A 23 -15.27 -0.47 -11.54
CA TYR A 23 -15.10 0.69 -12.42
C TYR A 23 -16.31 1.65 -12.45
N CYS A 24 -17.52 1.12 -12.27
CA CYS A 24 -18.77 1.90 -12.27
C CYS A 24 -19.35 2.14 -10.87
N GLN A 25 -18.59 1.81 -9.82
CA GLN A 25 -19.06 1.87 -8.44
C GLN A 25 -18.64 3.19 -7.82
N ASP A 26 -19.50 4.21 -7.90
CA ASP A 26 -19.35 5.43 -7.08
C ASP A 26 -20.16 5.29 -5.80
N ASN A 27 -19.64 4.48 -4.86
CA ASN A 27 -20.27 4.16 -3.58
C ASN A 27 -19.22 3.60 -2.60
N GLU A 28 -19.67 3.17 -1.42
CA GLU A 28 -18.83 2.68 -0.32
C GLU A 28 -17.92 1.50 -0.69
N ASN A 29 -18.21 0.76 -1.77
CA ASN A 29 -17.33 -0.31 -2.24
C ASN A 29 -16.04 0.22 -2.89
N SER A 30 -16.02 1.48 -3.36
CA SER A 30 -14.83 2.09 -3.96
C SER A 30 -14.21 3.19 -3.11
N TRP A 31 -15.03 3.87 -2.28
CA TRP A 31 -14.58 4.96 -1.42
C TRP A 31 -13.55 4.52 -0.37
N PHE A 32 -12.82 5.49 0.17
CA PHE A 32 -11.87 5.26 1.26
C PHE A 32 -12.61 5.26 2.60
N ASP A 33 -12.52 4.15 3.34
CA ASP A 33 -13.01 4.10 4.72
C ASP A 33 -11.92 4.54 5.71
N TRP A 34 -12.03 5.78 6.17
CA TRP A 34 -11.10 6.38 7.13
C TRP A 34 -11.32 5.95 8.59
N ARG A 35 -12.30 5.08 8.86
CA ARG A 35 -12.52 4.51 10.19
C ARG A 35 -11.58 3.33 10.39
N LEU A 36 -10.50 3.58 11.12
CA LEU A 36 -9.46 2.60 11.36
C LEU A 36 -9.61 1.99 12.75
N ASP A 37 -9.90 0.68 12.79
CA ASP A 37 -9.72 -0.12 14.01
C ASP A 37 -8.23 -0.32 14.33
N LYS A 38 -7.93 -0.90 15.49
CA LYS A 38 -6.54 -1.12 15.95
C LYS A 38 -5.71 -1.89 14.93
N ARG A 39 -6.28 -2.91 14.29
CA ARG A 39 -5.58 -3.74 13.30
C ARG A 39 -5.21 -2.93 12.07
N LYS A 40 -6.13 -2.12 11.55
CA LYS A 40 -5.87 -1.21 10.42
C LYS A 40 -4.82 -0.16 10.76
N GLN A 41 -4.87 0.41 11.97
CA GLN A 41 -3.85 1.36 12.44
C GLN A 41 -2.46 0.73 12.53
N ASP A 42 -2.37 -0.49 13.04
CA ASP A 42 -1.10 -1.23 13.12
C ASP A 42 -0.54 -1.55 11.73
N PHE A 43 -1.41 -1.92 10.79
CA PHE A 43 -0.99 -2.16 9.42
C PHE A 43 -0.52 -0.88 8.72
N LEU A 44 -1.21 0.24 8.91
CA LEU A 44 -0.78 1.54 8.43
C LEU A 44 0.60 1.93 8.98
N ALA A 45 0.81 1.76 10.29
CA ALA A 45 2.09 2.03 10.93
C ALA A 45 3.21 1.15 10.38
N PHE A 46 2.93 -0.13 10.11
CA PHE A 46 3.85 -1.05 9.46
C PHE A 46 4.22 -0.58 8.05
N CYS A 47 3.24 -0.23 7.20
CA CYS A 47 3.49 0.29 5.86
C CYS A 47 4.36 1.55 5.89
N GLN A 48 4.06 2.49 6.79
CA GLN A 48 4.85 3.70 7.01
C GLN A 48 6.30 3.36 7.40
N HIS A 49 6.48 2.42 8.33
CA HIS A 49 7.80 1.98 8.77
C HIS A 49 8.63 1.37 7.62
N VAL A 50 8.03 0.48 6.82
CA VAL A 50 8.73 -0.17 5.69
C VAL A 50 9.11 0.86 4.61
N ILE A 51 8.21 1.81 4.31
CA ILE A 51 8.51 2.89 3.36
C ILE A 51 9.65 3.77 3.89
N ALA A 52 9.63 4.12 5.18
CA ALA A 52 10.70 4.88 5.81
C ALA A 52 12.04 4.14 5.77
N LEU A 53 12.03 2.83 6.08
CA LEU A 53 13.22 1.97 6.00
C LEU A 53 13.80 1.89 4.59
N ARG A 54 12.94 1.75 3.58
CA ARG A 54 13.38 1.75 2.17
C ARG A 54 14.03 3.09 1.81
N LYS A 55 13.41 4.21 2.19
CA LYS A 55 13.92 5.56 1.90
C LYS A 55 15.25 5.86 2.59
N SER A 56 15.46 5.34 3.81
CA SER A 56 16.68 5.55 4.57
C SER A 56 17.83 4.61 4.19
N SER A 57 17.54 3.48 3.54
CA SER A 57 18.55 2.49 3.13
C SER A 57 18.95 2.67 1.66
N VAL A 58 20.20 3.04 1.43
CA VAL A 58 20.79 3.13 0.07
C VAL A 58 20.70 1.79 -0.66
N LEU A 59 20.94 0.69 0.05
CA LEU A 59 20.84 -0.67 -0.50
C LEU A 59 19.42 -0.97 -0.97
N LEU A 60 18.40 -0.66 -0.17
CA LEU A 60 17.02 -0.94 -0.56
C LEU A 60 16.52 0.02 -1.64
N ASN A 61 17.01 1.26 -1.65
CA ASN A 61 16.57 2.28 -2.60
C ASN A 61 17.24 2.15 -3.98
N SER A 62 18.48 1.69 -4.05
CA SER A 62 19.35 1.93 -5.23
C SER A 62 20.31 0.79 -5.60
N ALA A 63 20.23 -0.39 -4.98
CA ALA A 63 21.09 -1.51 -5.37
C ALA A 63 20.73 -2.02 -6.77
N PHE A 64 21.52 -1.66 -7.77
CA PHE A 64 21.48 -2.31 -9.08
C PHE A 64 21.92 -3.77 -8.92
N LEU A 65 20.98 -4.69 -9.14
CA LEU A 65 21.35 -6.08 -9.42
C LEU A 65 21.64 -6.13 -10.92
N PRO A 66 22.81 -6.63 -11.35
CA PRO A 66 23.03 -6.95 -12.75
C PRO A 66 21.92 -7.89 -13.19
N ASP A 67 21.29 -7.59 -14.31
CA ASP A 67 20.47 -8.59 -14.99
C ASP A 67 21.44 -9.63 -15.58
N ASP A 68 21.21 -10.92 -15.32
CA ASP A 68 21.91 -12.02 -15.98
C ASP A 68 21.55 -12.10 -17.48
#